data_AF-A0A388MAQ6-F1
#
_entry.id   AF-A0A388MAQ6-F1
#
_cell.length_a   1.000
_cell.length_b   1.000
_cell.length_c   1.000
_cell.angle_alpha   90.00
_cell.angle_beta   90.00
_cell.angle_gamma   90.00
#
_symmetry.space_group_name_H-M   'P 1'
#
loop_
_entity.id
_entity.type
_entity.pdbx_description
1 polymer ?
#
loop_
_entity_poly.entity_id
_entity_poly.type
_entity_poly.pdbx_seq_one_letter_code
_entity_poly.pdbx_strand_id
1 'polypeptide(L)'
;MIGKSAIPFLLGVAAGGAIVCLCCSSRPRRGGGRRKGGESSGFSSYSELCCRVCKLAHPGVMCTPSLYMAETFLFTSESVNEGHPDKLCDQISDAVLDACLAGDPDSKVACETCAKTGMVMIFGEVTTKARVDYEKVVRDTCRDAGFTSEEVGLNCDTCQVIVNVEEQSPEIAWSVHGMGTKETEEIGAGDQGIMFGYATDETPELMPLTHVLATRLGAQLTKVRKNGTLPWLRPDGKTQVTVEYRNERGAMVPIRVHTVLISTQHDETVSHDEIANALRRHVILPVIPTAYLDDQTIFHLNPSGRFVIGGPHGDAGLTGRKIIVDTYGGWGAHGGGAFSGKDPTKVDRSGAYIVRQAAKSVVAAGLARRCIIQVSYAIGVAEPLSIFVDTYGTGAIPDRDILAIVKENFDFRPGMVAQQLDLNRGGYRYRKTAAYGHFGRSDPDFTWEVVKPLTCRGKPLDSLDSLSGQLLVRPFSSSDETSPSTIL
;
A
#
# COMPACT_ATOMS: atom_id res chain seq x y z
N MET A 1 -42.37 3.55 -50.62
CA MET A 1 -43.60 3.98 -49.93
C MET A 1 -44.00 2.89 -48.94
N ILE A 2 -44.35 3.28 -47.71
CA ILE A 2 -44.67 2.45 -46.52
C ILE A 2 -43.40 1.79 -45.90
N GLY A 3 -43.10 1.86 -44.60
CA GLY A 3 -43.93 2.18 -43.45
C GLY A 3 -43.16 2.58 -42.18
N LYS A 4 -43.97 2.96 -41.19
CA LYS A 4 -43.65 3.51 -39.86
C LYS A 4 -42.80 2.56 -39.00
N SER A 5 -41.81 3.11 -38.31
CA SER A 5 -41.31 2.58 -37.04
C SER A 5 -41.26 3.72 -36.03
N ALA A 6 -42.27 3.77 -35.17
CA ALA A 6 -42.39 4.74 -34.08
C ALA A 6 -41.38 4.39 -32.97
N ILE A 7 -40.61 5.37 -32.52
CA ILE A 7 -39.85 5.30 -31.27
C ILE A 7 -40.82 5.70 -30.15
N PRO A 8 -41.04 4.89 -29.10
CA PRO A 8 -41.96 5.24 -28.04
C PRO A 8 -41.30 6.31 -27.14
N PHE A 9 -41.85 7.52 -27.14
CA PHE A 9 -41.57 8.54 -26.13
C PHE A 9 -42.38 8.21 -24.87
N LEU A 10 -41.72 7.81 -23.79
CA LEU A 10 -42.31 7.70 -22.46
C LEU A 10 -42.22 9.07 -21.77
N LEU A 11 -43.31 9.83 -21.79
CA LEU A 11 -43.51 11.00 -20.94
C LEU A 11 -43.99 10.54 -19.56
N GLY A 12 -43.11 10.55 -18.58
CA GLY A 12 -43.48 10.38 -17.16
C GLY A 12 -43.73 11.75 -16.52
N VAL A 13 -44.93 11.98 -16.00
CA VAL A 13 -45.26 13.19 -15.21
C VAL A 13 -44.81 12.96 -13.77
N ALA A 14 -43.82 13.72 -13.31
CA ALA A 14 -43.50 13.84 -11.88
C ALA A 14 -44.34 14.98 -11.26
N ALA A 15 -44.89 14.75 -10.07
CA ALA A 15 -45.65 15.75 -9.32
C ALA A 15 -44.76 16.98 -9.04
N GLY A 16 -45.09 18.13 -9.63
CA GLY A 16 -44.31 19.37 -9.52
C GLY A 16 -44.12 20.17 -10.82
N GLY A 17 -44.69 19.75 -11.95
CA GLY A 17 -44.78 20.61 -13.15
C GLY A 17 -43.50 20.73 -13.99
N ALA A 18 -42.47 19.92 -13.74
CA ALA A 18 -41.26 19.86 -14.59
C ALA A 18 -41.32 18.65 -15.53
N ILE A 19 -41.13 18.89 -16.84
CA ILE A 19 -41.00 17.85 -17.87
C ILE A 19 -39.54 17.37 -17.86
N VAL A 20 -39.30 16.11 -17.47
CA VAL A 20 -37.96 15.50 -17.47
C VAL A 20 -37.77 14.66 -18.73
N CYS A 21 -36.75 15.00 -19.54
CA CYS A 21 -36.41 14.24 -20.75
C CYS A 21 -35.45 13.08 -20.40
N LEU A 22 -35.95 11.86 -20.29
CA LEU A 22 -35.13 10.65 -20.12
C LEU A 22 -34.54 10.19 -21.47
N CYS A 23 -33.41 10.78 -21.90
CA CYS A 23 -32.70 10.34 -23.11
C CYS A 23 -31.32 9.68 -22.86
N CYS A 24 -30.86 9.53 -21.62
CA CYS A 24 -29.47 9.12 -21.33
C CYS A 24 -29.31 7.77 -20.61
N SER A 25 -30.05 6.71 -20.97
CA SER A 25 -29.93 5.41 -20.26
C SER A 25 -29.75 4.15 -21.13
N SER A 26 -29.39 4.25 -22.41
CA SER A 26 -29.19 3.05 -23.25
C SER A 26 -27.84 3.03 -24.00
N ARG A 27 -26.91 2.17 -23.55
CA ARG A 27 -25.74 1.75 -24.36
C ARG A 27 -26.20 0.78 -25.46
N PRO A 28 -25.75 0.89 -26.73
CA PRO A 28 -26.10 -0.10 -27.75
C PRO A 28 -25.26 -1.38 -27.62
N ARG A 29 -25.90 -2.55 -27.75
CA ARG A 29 -25.24 -3.86 -27.95
C ARG A 29 -24.44 -3.84 -29.26
N ARG A 30 -23.18 -4.28 -29.24
CA ARG A 30 -22.33 -4.46 -30.43
C ARG A 30 -22.84 -5.63 -31.28
N GLY A 31 -23.44 -5.34 -32.44
CA GLY A 31 -23.65 -6.28 -33.54
C GLY A 31 -22.57 -6.11 -34.60
N GLY A 32 -21.94 -7.21 -35.03
CA GLY A 32 -20.82 -7.21 -35.96
C GLY A 32 -21.19 -6.82 -37.40
N GLY A 33 -20.30 -6.05 -38.05
CA GLY A 33 -20.36 -5.74 -39.48
C GLY A 33 -19.18 -4.89 -39.92
N ARG A 34 -18.29 -5.45 -40.76
CA ARG A 34 -17.16 -4.75 -41.40
C ARG A 34 -17.64 -3.61 -42.30
N ARG A 35 -17.04 -2.42 -42.21
CA ARG A 35 -16.87 -1.46 -43.33
C ARG A 35 -15.61 -0.61 -43.17
N LYS A 36 -15.01 -0.29 -44.33
CA LYS A 36 -13.72 0.38 -44.56
C LYS A 36 -13.77 1.90 -44.36
N GLY A 37 -12.63 2.47 -43.94
CA GLY A 37 -12.07 3.76 -44.38
C GLY A 37 -12.81 5.05 -44.02
N GLY A 38 -12.24 5.84 -43.10
CA GLY A 38 -12.61 7.24 -42.86
C GLY A 38 -12.09 7.74 -41.52
N GLU A 39 -11.34 8.84 -41.54
CA GLU A 39 -10.73 9.53 -40.39
C GLU A 39 -11.76 9.88 -39.30
N SER A 40 -11.45 9.61 -38.02
CA SER A 40 -12.29 9.98 -36.88
C SER A 40 -11.64 11.10 -36.07
N SER A 41 -12.05 12.34 -36.34
CA SER A 41 -11.88 13.49 -35.47
C SER A 41 -12.99 13.52 -34.40
N GLY A 42 -12.61 13.80 -33.15
CA GLY A 42 -13.47 14.37 -32.10
C GLY A 42 -14.54 13.46 -31.47
N PHE A 43 -14.22 12.82 -30.34
CA PHE A 43 -15.23 12.40 -29.36
C PHE A 43 -15.78 13.63 -28.62
N SER A 44 -16.75 14.32 -29.22
CA SER A 44 -17.74 15.11 -28.48
C SER A 44 -18.61 14.12 -27.73
N SER A 45 -18.68 14.22 -26.40
CA SER A 45 -19.48 13.30 -25.59
C SER A 45 -20.93 13.29 -26.07
N TYR A 46 -21.55 12.10 -26.10
CA TYR A 46 -22.94 11.91 -26.58
C TYR A 46 -23.96 12.81 -25.86
N SER A 47 -23.63 13.28 -24.65
CA SER A 47 -24.44 14.22 -23.87
C SER A 47 -24.48 15.62 -24.49
N GLU A 48 -23.40 16.12 -25.08
CA GLU A 48 -23.37 17.44 -25.73
C GLU A 48 -24.22 17.48 -27.00
N LEU A 49 -24.24 16.37 -27.76
CA LEU A 49 -25.07 16.24 -28.95
C LEU A 49 -26.56 16.18 -28.58
N CYS A 50 -26.90 15.45 -27.51
CA CYS A 50 -28.27 15.34 -27.02
C CYS A 50 -28.81 16.69 -26.49
N CYS A 51 -27.95 17.46 -25.83
CA CYS A 51 -28.29 18.80 -25.31
C CYS A 51 -28.49 19.83 -26.43
N ARG A 52 -27.71 19.74 -27.53
CA ARG A 52 -27.91 20.59 -28.73
C ARG A 52 -29.22 20.28 -29.45
N VAL A 53 -29.61 19.01 -29.55
CA VAL A 53 -30.88 18.61 -30.18
C VAL A 53 -32.09 19.05 -29.34
N CYS A 54 -32.02 18.95 -28.00
CA CYS A 54 -33.11 19.42 -27.13
C CYS A 54 -33.31 20.95 -27.18
N LYS A 55 -32.22 21.73 -27.27
CA LYS A 55 -32.30 23.20 -27.40
C LYS A 55 -32.94 23.66 -28.72
N LEU A 56 -32.76 22.90 -29.80
CA LEU A 56 -33.37 23.20 -31.11
C LEU A 56 -34.86 22.86 -31.14
N ALA A 57 -35.31 21.88 -30.37
CA ALA A 57 -36.71 21.46 -30.34
C ALA A 57 -37.61 22.33 -29.42
N HIS A 58 -37.05 22.88 -28.33
CA HIS A 58 -37.82 23.65 -27.34
C HIS A 58 -37.03 24.85 -26.79
N PRO A 59 -37.16 26.05 -27.39
CA PRO A 59 -36.37 27.23 -27.01
C PRO A 59 -36.65 27.82 -25.60
N GLY A 60 -37.59 27.24 -24.84
CA GLY A 60 -37.96 27.68 -23.49
C GLY A 60 -37.60 26.73 -22.34
N VAL A 61 -36.97 25.58 -22.61
CA VAL A 61 -36.62 24.61 -21.57
C VAL A 61 -35.18 24.86 -21.10
N MET A 62 -35.02 25.42 -19.89
CA MET A 62 -33.73 25.37 -19.22
C MET A 62 -33.40 23.90 -18.91
N CYS A 63 -32.46 23.33 -19.65
CA CYS A 63 -31.71 22.15 -19.17
C CYS A 63 -30.87 22.61 -17.97
N THR A 64 -31.45 22.60 -16.78
CA THR A 64 -30.65 22.52 -15.56
C THR A 64 -29.85 21.23 -15.65
N PRO A 65 -28.52 21.25 -15.52
CA PRO A 65 -27.78 20.03 -15.31
C PRO A 65 -28.44 19.36 -14.10
N SER A 66 -29.02 18.17 -14.30
CA SER A 66 -29.31 17.29 -13.18
C SER A 66 -28.09 17.35 -12.28
N LEU A 67 -28.28 17.66 -10.99
CA LEU A 67 -27.26 17.43 -9.98
C LEU A 67 -26.84 15.97 -10.15
N TYR A 68 -25.78 15.74 -10.92
CA TYR A 68 -25.09 14.47 -10.96
C TYR A 68 -24.54 14.36 -9.55
N MET A 69 -25.29 13.70 -8.66
CA MET A 69 -24.71 13.19 -7.44
C MET A 69 -23.56 12.31 -7.91
N ALA A 70 -22.34 12.80 -7.72
CA ALA A 70 -21.16 12.13 -8.19
C ALA A 70 -21.17 10.72 -7.59
N GLU A 71 -21.08 9.70 -8.44
CA GLU A 71 -21.15 8.31 -8.00
C GLU A 71 -20.08 8.06 -6.92
N THR A 72 -20.52 7.59 -5.76
CA THR A 72 -19.65 7.15 -4.67
C THR A 72 -19.50 5.63 -4.69
N PHE A 73 -18.44 5.13 -4.07
CA PHE A 73 -18.20 3.70 -3.89
C PHE A 73 -17.61 3.42 -2.50
N LEU A 74 -17.76 2.19 -2.03
CA LEU A 74 -17.19 1.75 -0.75
C LEU A 74 -15.88 1.01 -0.98
N PHE A 75 -14.86 1.35 -0.21
CA PHE A 75 -13.60 0.62 -0.17
C PHE A 75 -13.24 0.28 1.29
N THR A 76 -12.66 -0.90 1.50
CA THR A 76 -12.37 -1.41 2.83
C THR A 76 -10.90 -1.81 2.96
N SER A 77 -10.28 -1.43 4.06
CA SER A 77 -8.96 -1.95 4.47
C SER A 77 -9.04 -2.46 5.91
N GLU A 78 -8.19 -3.43 6.23
CA GLU A 78 -8.05 -3.97 7.57
C GLU A 78 -6.63 -3.81 8.11
N SER A 79 -6.49 -4.01 9.42
CA SER A 79 -5.22 -4.07 10.14
C SER A 79 -5.36 -4.99 11.36
N VAL A 80 -4.22 -5.43 11.88
CA VAL A 80 -4.16 -6.30 13.07
C VAL A 80 -3.10 -5.79 14.03
N ASN A 81 -3.30 -6.05 15.32
CA ASN A 81 -2.41 -5.58 16.37
C ASN A 81 -1.13 -6.43 16.45
N GLU A 82 -0.14 -5.93 17.18
CA GLU A 82 1.12 -6.65 17.44
C GLU A 82 0.94 -8.03 18.12
N GLY A 83 -0.20 -8.28 18.76
CA GLY A 83 -0.51 -9.58 19.37
C GLY A 83 -1.17 -10.58 18.42
N HIS A 84 -1.52 -10.20 17.19
CA HIS A 84 -2.02 -11.16 16.20
C HIS A 84 -0.91 -12.20 15.91
N PRO A 85 -1.19 -13.51 15.84
CA PRO A 85 -0.14 -14.53 15.75
C PRO A 85 0.76 -14.36 14.51
N ASP A 86 0.22 -14.06 13.34
CA ASP A 86 1.06 -13.71 12.17
C ASP A 86 1.95 -12.47 12.41
N LYS A 87 1.43 -11.44 13.09
CA LYS A 87 2.25 -10.24 13.40
C LYS A 87 3.26 -10.46 14.50
N LEU A 88 3.00 -11.39 15.42
CA LEU A 88 4.02 -11.85 16.34
C LEU A 88 5.19 -12.50 15.58
N CYS A 89 4.89 -13.36 14.60
CA CYS A 89 5.92 -13.98 13.75
C CYS A 89 6.73 -12.95 12.95
N ASP A 90 6.07 -11.98 12.33
CA ASP A 90 6.76 -10.87 11.64
C ASP A 90 7.71 -10.09 12.59
N GLN A 91 7.24 -9.76 13.79
CA GLN A 91 8.06 -9.05 14.78
C GLN A 91 9.26 -9.87 15.25
N ILE A 92 9.11 -11.19 15.43
CA ILE A 92 10.20 -12.08 15.83
C ILE A 92 11.23 -12.18 14.70
N SER A 93 10.79 -12.41 13.47
CA SER A 93 11.65 -12.44 12.29
C SER A 93 12.47 -11.15 12.14
N ASP A 94 11.86 -9.98 12.32
CA ASP A 94 12.59 -8.72 12.27
C ASP A 94 13.42 -8.42 13.53
N ALA A 95 13.06 -8.96 14.69
CA ALA A 95 13.90 -8.88 15.89
C ALA A 95 15.22 -9.66 15.70
N VAL A 96 15.15 -10.82 15.05
CA VAL A 96 16.33 -11.60 14.67
C VAL A 96 17.18 -10.82 13.67
N LEU A 97 16.57 -10.25 12.62
CA LEU A 97 17.27 -9.40 11.66
C LEU A 97 17.97 -8.22 12.36
N ASP A 98 17.26 -7.48 13.21
CA ASP A 98 17.81 -6.35 13.94
C ASP A 98 19.01 -6.76 14.81
N ALA A 99 18.95 -7.95 15.44
CA ALA A 99 20.04 -8.48 16.25
C ALA A 99 21.26 -8.87 15.40
N CYS A 100 21.04 -9.50 14.23
CA CYS A 100 22.11 -9.81 13.28
C CYS A 100 22.78 -8.54 12.77
N LEU A 101 22.01 -7.57 12.26
CA LEU A 101 22.54 -6.33 11.69
C LEU A 101 23.20 -5.41 12.75
N ALA A 102 22.79 -5.50 14.01
CA ALA A 102 23.45 -4.76 15.09
C ALA A 102 24.88 -5.28 15.37
N GLY A 103 25.12 -6.58 15.23
CA GLY A 103 26.43 -7.19 15.42
C GLY A 103 27.27 -7.29 14.14
N ASP A 104 26.61 -7.34 12.98
CA ASP A 104 27.23 -7.48 11.66
C ASP A 104 26.32 -6.86 10.59
N PRO A 105 26.58 -5.60 10.17
CA PRO A 105 25.78 -4.90 9.16
C PRO A 105 25.71 -5.60 7.79
N ASP A 106 26.63 -6.53 7.51
CA ASP A 106 26.67 -7.30 6.25
C ASP A 106 25.94 -8.65 6.35
N SER A 107 25.25 -8.91 7.46
CA SER A 107 24.49 -10.15 7.67
C SER A 107 23.53 -10.43 6.51
N LYS A 108 23.48 -11.70 6.08
CA LYS A 108 22.48 -12.20 5.14
C LYS A 108 21.44 -12.96 5.94
N VAL A 109 20.19 -12.51 5.89
CA VAL A 109 19.11 -12.99 6.76
C VAL A 109 17.87 -13.23 5.90
N ALA A 110 17.33 -14.44 6.02
CA ALA A 110 16.02 -14.87 5.56
C ALA A 110 15.38 -15.68 6.70
N CYS A 111 15.05 -14.98 7.80
CA CYS A 111 14.52 -15.60 9.01
C CYS A 111 13.00 -15.67 8.98
N GLU A 112 12.47 -16.88 8.90
CA GLU A 112 11.05 -17.18 8.98
C GLU A 112 10.67 -17.58 10.41
N THR A 113 9.45 -17.26 10.81
CA THR A 113 8.89 -17.63 12.10
C THR A 113 7.52 -18.25 11.92
N CYS A 114 7.22 -19.33 12.65
CA CYS A 114 5.85 -19.79 12.84
C CYS A 114 5.54 -19.99 14.33
N ALA A 115 4.27 -19.85 14.70
CA ALA A 115 3.81 -19.95 16.08
C ALA A 115 2.49 -20.72 16.17
N LYS A 116 2.35 -21.53 17.21
CA LYS A 116 1.10 -22.19 17.61
C LYS A 116 1.08 -22.35 19.14
N THR A 117 0.04 -22.99 19.66
CA THR A 117 -0.15 -23.29 21.08
C THR A 117 1.13 -23.82 21.72
N GLY A 118 1.71 -23.03 22.64
CA GLY A 118 2.89 -23.40 23.41
C GLY A 118 4.21 -23.48 22.63
N MET A 119 4.25 -23.04 21.37
CA MET A 119 5.43 -23.21 20.50
C MET A 119 5.67 -22.00 19.60
N VAL A 120 6.93 -21.59 19.51
CA VAL A 120 7.47 -20.72 18.46
C VAL A 120 8.63 -21.44 17.79
N MET A 121 8.66 -21.44 16.46
CA MET A 121 9.77 -21.97 15.69
C MET A 121 10.32 -20.85 14.80
N ILE A 122 11.63 -20.66 14.84
CA ILE A 122 12.35 -19.86 13.85
C ILE A 122 13.13 -20.79 12.92
N PHE A 123 13.17 -20.45 11.65
CA PHE A 123 13.85 -21.24 10.62
C PHE A 123 14.25 -20.37 9.41
N GLY A 124 14.90 -20.97 8.43
CA GLY A 124 15.40 -20.29 7.23
C GLY A 124 16.92 -20.09 7.30
N GLU A 125 17.42 -19.12 6.54
CA GLU A 125 18.86 -19.00 6.28
C GLU A 125 19.46 -17.72 6.87
N VAL A 126 20.49 -17.86 7.71
CA VAL A 126 21.23 -16.75 8.30
C VAL A 126 22.74 -16.98 8.17
N THR A 127 23.42 -16.07 7.49
CA THR A 127 24.88 -16.00 7.44
C THR A 127 25.30 -14.67 8.08
N THR A 128 25.95 -14.75 9.23
CA THR A 128 26.32 -13.58 10.03
C THR A 128 27.56 -13.85 10.88
N LYS A 129 28.35 -12.81 11.15
CA LYS A 129 29.43 -12.81 12.16
C LYS A 129 28.89 -12.48 13.56
N ALA A 130 27.66 -12.01 13.66
CA ALA A 130 27.03 -11.65 14.93
C ALA A 130 26.80 -12.90 15.80
N ARG A 131 26.97 -12.76 17.11
CA ARG A 131 26.60 -13.79 18.08
C ARG A 131 25.20 -13.49 18.60
N VAL A 132 24.20 -14.18 18.08
CA VAL A 132 22.78 -13.96 18.44
C VAL A 132 22.27 -15.12 19.27
N ASP A 133 21.73 -14.81 20.45
CA ASP A 133 20.92 -15.75 21.23
C ASP A 133 19.48 -15.68 20.72
N TYR A 134 19.18 -16.54 19.73
CA TYR A 134 17.89 -16.55 19.07
C TYR A 134 16.72 -16.84 20.02
N GLU A 135 16.90 -17.75 20.97
CA GLU A 135 15.86 -18.09 21.92
C GLU A 135 15.52 -16.89 22.79
N LYS A 136 16.53 -16.18 23.29
CA LYS A 136 16.32 -14.94 24.04
C LYS A 136 15.58 -13.88 23.22
N VAL A 137 15.96 -13.69 21.94
CA VAL A 137 15.29 -12.73 21.05
C VAL A 137 13.81 -13.07 20.85
N VAL A 138 13.48 -14.35 20.65
CA VAL A 138 12.09 -14.82 20.55
C VAL A 138 11.31 -14.52 21.82
N ARG A 139 11.85 -14.91 22.99
CA ARG A 139 11.17 -14.75 24.29
C ARG A 139 10.94 -13.28 24.63
N ASP A 140 11.95 -12.43 24.44
CA ASP A 140 11.85 -10.99 24.69
C ASP A 140 10.80 -10.34 23.77
N THR A 141 10.74 -10.77 22.50
CA THR A 141 9.75 -10.25 21.55
C THR A 141 8.32 -10.63 21.93
N CYS A 142 8.09 -11.89 22.35
CA CYS A 142 6.81 -12.34 22.88
C CYS A 142 6.41 -11.54 24.14
N ARG A 143 7.35 -11.31 25.05
CA ARG A 143 7.12 -10.56 26.29
C ARG A 143 6.67 -9.14 26.01
N ASP A 144 7.37 -8.45 25.10
CA ASP A 144 7.05 -7.07 24.72
C ASP A 144 5.68 -6.92 24.03
N ALA A 145 5.24 -7.93 23.28
CA ALA A 145 3.90 -7.97 22.69
C ALA A 145 2.82 -8.16 23.77
N GLY A 146 3.18 -8.71 24.93
CA GLY A 146 2.32 -8.93 26.10
C GLY A 146 1.98 -10.40 26.37
N PHE A 147 2.65 -11.35 25.70
CA PHE A 147 2.46 -12.78 25.89
C PHE A 147 3.26 -13.29 27.09
N THR A 148 2.68 -13.12 28.28
CA THR A 148 3.34 -13.37 29.59
C THR A 148 2.70 -14.51 30.39
N SER A 149 1.64 -15.13 29.87
CA SER A 149 0.93 -16.22 30.54
C SER A 149 0.12 -17.05 29.55
N GLU A 150 -0.19 -18.30 29.92
CA GLU A 150 -1.06 -19.16 29.10
C GLU A 150 -2.47 -18.56 28.93
N GLU A 151 -2.93 -17.79 29.93
CA GLU A 151 -4.23 -17.13 29.91
C GLU A 151 -4.38 -16.15 28.75
N VAL A 152 -3.30 -15.47 28.34
CA VAL A 152 -3.31 -14.50 27.23
C VAL A 152 -3.01 -15.14 25.87
N GLY A 153 -2.74 -16.44 25.83
CA GLY A 153 -2.61 -17.24 24.60
C GLY A 153 -1.19 -17.69 24.24
N LEU A 154 -0.17 -17.25 24.98
CA LEU A 154 1.20 -17.75 24.93
C LEU A 154 1.95 -17.22 26.16
N ASN A 155 2.78 -18.05 26.78
CA ASN A 155 3.69 -17.63 27.84
C ASN A 155 5.13 -17.61 27.33
N CYS A 156 5.73 -16.42 27.23
CA CYS A 156 7.11 -16.25 26.76
C CYS A 156 8.17 -16.99 27.58
N ASP A 157 7.90 -17.31 28.85
CA ASP A 157 8.87 -17.95 29.74
C ASP A 157 8.78 -19.48 29.70
N THR A 158 7.65 -20.05 29.26
CA THR A 158 7.41 -21.51 29.24
C THR A 158 7.19 -22.10 27.86
N CYS A 159 6.95 -21.29 26.82
CA CYS A 159 6.77 -21.80 25.47
C CYS A 159 8.04 -22.50 24.95
N GLN A 160 7.84 -23.55 24.15
CA GLN A 160 8.91 -24.18 23.41
C GLN A 160 9.42 -23.22 22.33
N VAL A 161 10.74 -23.04 22.26
CA VAL A 161 11.40 -22.31 21.17
C VAL A 161 12.22 -23.31 20.38
N ILE A 162 11.88 -23.49 19.10
CA ILE A 162 12.59 -24.37 18.17
C ILE A 162 13.43 -23.49 17.24
N VAL A 163 14.74 -23.71 17.22
CA VAL A 163 15.67 -23.01 16.33
C VAL A 163 16.13 -23.99 15.25
N ASN A 164 15.70 -23.75 14.01
CA ASN A 164 16.07 -24.55 12.84
C ASN A 164 16.60 -23.65 11.71
N VAL A 165 17.69 -22.92 12.02
CA VAL A 165 18.32 -21.94 11.13
C VAL A 165 19.59 -22.54 10.54
N GLU A 166 19.78 -22.40 9.23
CA GLU A 166 20.96 -22.86 8.49
C GLU A 166 21.73 -21.68 7.87
N GLU A 167 22.92 -21.91 7.34
CA GLU A 167 23.64 -20.89 6.57
C GLU A 167 23.04 -20.74 5.16
N GLN A 168 23.18 -19.56 4.55
CA GLN A 168 22.75 -19.33 3.17
C GLN A 168 23.50 -20.22 2.18
N SER A 169 22.80 -20.70 1.15
CA SER A 169 23.41 -21.43 0.03
C SER A 169 24.59 -20.66 -0.60
N PRO A 170 25.79 -21.28 -0.74
CA PRO A 170 26.94 -20.66 -1.38
C PRO A 170 26.68 -20.22 -2.84
N GLU A 171 25.81 -20.92 -3.57
CA GLU A 171 25.45 -20.58 -4.95
C GLU A 171 24.69 -19.26 -5.02
N ILE A 172 23.75 -19.03 -4.08
CA ILE A 172 23.03 -17.76 -3.95
C ILE A 172 24.01 -16.66 -3.54
N ALA A 173 24.86 -16.93 -2.56
CA ALA A 173 25.83 -15.96 -2.06
C ALA A 173 26.81 -15.49 -3.15
N TRP A 174 27.29 -16.40 -4.00
CA TRP A 174 28.14 -16.07 -5.14
C TRP A 174 27.41 -15.19 -6.18
N SER A 175 26.18 -15.57 -6.54
CA SER A 175 25.36 -14.84 -7.52
C SER A 175 25.04 -13.41 -7.07
N VAL A 176 24.67 -13.25 -5.79
CA VAL A 176 24.14 -11.99 -5.25
C VAL A 176 25.26 -11.02 -4.87
N HIS A 177 26.23 -11.48 -4.07
CA HIS A 177 27.26 -10.63 -3.49
C HIS A 177 28.69 -11.17 -3.68
N GLY A 178 28.89 -12.20 -4.52
CA GLY A 178 30.22 -12.73 -4.83
C GLY A 178 30.94 -13.25 -3.60
N MET A 179 30.23 -13.82 -2.63
CA MET A 179 30.79 -14.18 -1.31
C MET A 179 31.39 -12.98 -0.55
N GLY A 180 30.87 -11.77 -0.81
CA GLY A 180 31.32 -10.52 -0.17
C GLY A 180 32.42 -9.79 -0.96
N THR A 181 32.62 -10.13 -2.24
CA THR A 181 33.63 -9.51 -3.10
C THR A 181 33.08 -8.54 -4.13
N LYS A 182 31.76 -8.53 -4.37
CA LYS A 182 31.13 -7.58 -5.30
C LYS A 182 31.12 -6.18 -4.70
N GLU A 183 31.41 -5.19 -5.54
CA GLU A 183 31.22 -3.77 -5.20
C GLU A 183 29.73 -3.44 -5.08
N THR A 184 29.40 -2.32 -4.45
CA THR A 184 28.01 -1.95 -4.10
C THR A 184 27.11 -1.86 -5.33
N GLU A 185 27.64 -1.36 -6.45
CA GLU A 185 26.94 -1.17 -7.72
C GLU A 185 26.68 -2.50 -8.45
N GLU A 186 27.45 -3.54 -8.11
CA GLU A 186 27.44 -4.86 -8.74
C GLU A 186 26.66 -5.91 -7.95
N ILE A 187 26.18 -5.55 -6.75
CA ILE A 187 25.32 -6.41 -5.93
C ILE A 187 24.03 -6.70 -6.71
N GLY A 188 23.85 -7.98 -7.02
CA GLY A 188 22.67 -8.48 -7.71
C GLY A 188 21.46 -8.56 -6.79
N ALA A 189 20.26 -8.65 -7.37
CA ALA A 189 19.06 -8.89 -6.58
C ALA A 189 19.15 -10.24 -5.86
N GLY A 190 18.77 -10.27 -4.57
CA GLY A 190 18.78 -11.48 -3.75
C GLY A 190 17.85 -12.59 -4.23
N ASP A 191 16.84 -12.24 -5.01
CA ASP A 191 15.89 -13.13 -5.67
C ASP A 191 15.28 -12.41 -6.89
N GLN A 192 14.56 -13.13 -7.74
CA GLN A 192 13.61 -12.53 -8.67
C GLN A 192 12.41 -11.95 -7.92
N GLY A 193 11.73 -10.98 -8.51
CA GLY A 193 10.46 -10.53 -7.95
C GLY A 193 9.93 -9.25 -8.57
N ILE A 194 8.76 -8.87 -8.09
CA ILE A 194 8.01 -7.69 -8.52
C ILE A 194 7.63 -6.92 -7.25
N MET A 195 7.77 -5.60 -7.27
CA MET A 195 7.46 -4.74 -6.13
C MET A 195 6.66 -3.53 -6.59
N PHE A 196 5.79 -3.03 -5.71
CA PHE A 196 4.94 -1.88 -6.00
C PHE A 196 5.04 -0.80 -4.92
N GLY A 197 5.16 0.44 -5.38
CA GLY A 197 5.14 1.66 -4.60
C GLY A 197 3.85 2.40 -4.86
N TYR A 198 3.22 2.92 -3.82
CA TYR A 198 1.99 3.69 -3.98
C TYR A 198 1.98 4.93 -3.09
N ALA A 199 1.41 6.01 -3.62
CA ALA A 199 1.10 7.22 -2.87
C ALA A 199 -0.17 7.89 -3.41
N THR A 200 -0.86 8.61 -2.54
CA THR A 200 -2.14 9.30 -2.78
C THR A 200 -2.19 10.53 -1.89
N ASP A 201 -2.79 11.62 -2.35
CA ASP A 201 -2.88 12.89 -1.61
C ASP A 201 -4.02 12.96 -0.58
N GLU A 202 -4.75 11.85 -0.37
CA GLU A 202 -5.92 11.82 0.52
C GLU A 202 -5.60 11.94 2.01
N THR A 203 -4.34 11.74 2.42
CA THR A 203 -3.85 11.95 3.80
C THR A 203 -2.49 12.66 3.83
N PRO A 204 -2.14 13.34 4.94
CA PRO A 204 -0.85 14.03 5.08
C PRO A 204 0.39 13.12 4.90
N GLU A 205 0.30 11.86 5.32
CA GLU A 205 1.36 10.86 5.15
C GLU A 205 1.41 10.22 3.75
N LEU A 206 0.58 10.72 2.83
CA LEU A 206 0.44 10.26 1.45
C LEU A 206 0.07 8.77 1.32
N MET A 207 -0.89 8.34 2.15
CA MET A 207 -1.41 6.97 2.24
C MET A 207 -2.94 6.90 2.09
N PRO A 208 -3.51 5.75 1.72
CA PRO A 208 -4.96 5.58 1.68
C PRO A 208 -5.60 5.72 3.06
N LEU A 209 -6.67 6.51 3.18
CA LEU A 209 -7.35 6.79 4.44
C LEU A 209 -7.91 5.52 5.10
N THR A 210 -8.48 4.58 4.32
CA THR A 210 -8.97 3.30 4.89
C THR A 210 -7.87 2.54 5.61
N HIS A 211 -6.68 2.45 5.00
CA HIS A 211 -5.54 1.77 5.58
C HIS A 211 -5.00 2.52 6.80
N VAL A 212 -4.84 3.85 6.70
CA VAL A 212 -4.39 4.70 7.80
C VAL A 212 -5.29 4.56 9.02
N LEU A 213 -6.61 4.64 8.84
CA LEU A 213 -7.56 4.56 9.95
C LEU A 213 -7.58 3.16 10.58
N ALA A 214 -7.63 2.08 9.80
CA ALA A 214 -7.56 0.72 10.34
C ALA A 214 -6.28 0.52 11.15
N THR A 215 -5.13 0.87 10.58
CA THR A 215 -3.82 0.74 11.25
C THR A 215 -3.72 1.58 12.53
N ARG A 216 -4.20 2.83 12.52
CA ARG A 216 -4.19 3.70 13.71
C ARG A 216 -5.15 3.21 14.80
N LEU A 217 -6.29 2.61 14.45
CA LEU A 217 -7.19 1.98 15.43
C LEU A 217 -6.49 0.81 16.13
N GLY A 218 -5.77 -0.03 15.38
CA GLY A 218 -4.99 -1.13 15.93
C GLY A 218 -3.86 -0.66 16.86
N ALA A 219 -3.11 0.35 16.44
CA ALA A 219 -2.07 0.95 17.28
C ALA A 219 -2.65 1.59 18.55
N GLN A 220 -3.82 2.23 18.46
CA GLN A 220 -4.50 2.83 19.60
C GLN A 220 -5.01 1.77 20.59
N LEU A 221 -5.53 0.62 20.13
CA LEU A 221 -5.88 -0.52 20.99
C LEU A 221 -4.69 -0.97 21.84
N THR A 222 -3.54 -1.17 21.20
CA THR A 222 -2.30 -1.53 21.90
C THR A 222 -1.88 -0.44 22.90
N LYS A 223 -1.97 0.84 22.52
CA LYS A 223 -1.60 1.95 23.40
C LYS A 223 -2.44 1.97 24.67
N VAL A 224 -3.78 1.85 24.55
CA VAL A 224 -4.69 1.89 25.70
C VAL A 224 -4.63 0.63 26.57
N ARG A 225 -4.18 -0.50 26.00
CA ARG A 225 -3.79 -1.70 26.76
C ARG A 225 -2.51 -1.45 27.56
N LYS A 226 -1.42 -1.09 26.88
CA LYS A 226 -0.08 -0.98 27.49
C LYS A 226 0.02 0.14 28.52
N ASN A 227 -0.77 1.20 28.41
CA ASN A 227 -0.79 2.29 29.40
C ASN A 227 -1.82 2.08 30.54
N GLY A 228 -2.55 0.96 30.55
CA GLY A 228 -3.52 0.63 31.58
C GLY A 228 -4.85 1.37 31.52
N THR A 229 -5.14 2.13 30.45
CA THR A 229 -6.44 2.81 30.27
C THR A 229 -7.57 1.79 30.16
N LEU A 230 -7.35 0.71 29.41
CA LEU A 230 -8.26 -0.43 29.27
C LEU A 230 -7.50 -1.70 29.69
N PRO A 231 -7.39 -1.98 31.00
CA PRO A 231 -6.52 -3.05 31.52
C PRO A 231 -7.03 -4.45 31.20
N TRP A 232 -8.31 -4.58 30.85
CA TRP A 232 -8.93 -5.85 30.43
C TRP A 232 -8.58 -6.26 29.00
N LEU A 233 -7.95 -5.38 28.21
CA LEU A 233 -7.50 -5.72 26.86
C LEU A 233 -6.34 -6.71 26.90
N ARG A 234 -6.40 -7.70 26.01
CA ARG A 234 -5.31 -8.64 25.77
C ARG A 234 -4.64 -8.35 24.41
N PRO A 235 -3.49 -8.97 24.09
CA PRO A 235 -2.65 -8.54 22.96
C PRO A 235 -3.30 -8.64 21.57
N ASP A 236 -4.10 -9.68 21.31
CA ASP A 236 -4.65 -9.94 19.97
C ASP A 236 -5.83 -9.00 19.64
N GLY A 237 -5.84 -8.46 18.44
CA GLY A 237 -6.87 -7.53 18.01
C GLY A 237 -6.84 -7.28 16.50
N LYS A 238 -8.02 -7.02 15.94
CA LYS A 238 -8.25 -6.80 14.52
C LYS A 238 -9.14 -5.58 14.33
N THR A 239 -8.87 -4.82 13.29
CA THR A 239 -9.62 -3.61 12.96
C THR A 239 -9.86 -3.54 11.46
N GLN A 240 -11.00 -3.01 11.05
CA GLN A 240 -11.35 -2.86 9.65
C GLN A 240 -12.20 -1.59 9.47
N VAL A 241 -11.89 -0.84 8.41
CA VAL A 241 -12.56 0.43 8.12
C VAL A 241 -13.02 0.43 6.67
N THR A 242 -14.31 0.69 6.48
CA THR A 242 -14.92 0.94 5.17
C THR A 242 -15.17 2.43 5.03
N VAL A 243 -14.62 3.04 3.99
CA VAL A 243 -14.82 4.46 3.66
C VAL A 243 -15.61 4.57 2.37
N GLU A 244 -16.51 5.54 2.34
CA GLU A 244 -17.18 5.98 1.13
C GLU A 244 -16.30 7.01 0.41
N TYR A 245 -16.00 6.74 -0.85
CA TYR A 245 -15.14 7.55 -1.69
C TYR A 245 -15.88 8.11 -2.89
N ARG A 246 -15.43 9.27 -3.35
CA ARG A 246 -15.72 9.82 -4.67
C ARG A 246 -14.47 9.79 -5.53
N ASN A 247 -14.61 9.37 -6.78
CA ASN A 247 -13.54 9.48 -7.78
C ASN A 247 -13.58 10.86 -8.45
N GLU A 248 -12.56 11.67 -8.21
CA GLU A 248 -12.38 12.97 -8.84
C GLU A 248 -11.27 12.90 -9.90
N ARG A 249 -11.65 12.52 -11.13
CA ARG A 249 -10.73 12.42 -12.28
C ARG A 249 -9.47 11.59 -11.99
N GLY A 250 -9.64 10.46 -11.31
CA GLY A 250 -8.56 9.59 -10.89
C GLY A 250 -8.08 9.84 -9.46
N ALA A 251 -8.36 10.97 -8.82
CA ALA A 251 -8.03 11.19 -7.41
C ALA A 251 -9.08 10.57 -6.47
N MET A 252 -8.66 10.02 -5.34
CA MET A 252 -9.58 9.45 -4.34
C MET A 252 -9.91 10.51 -3.30
N VAL A 253 -11.19 10.84 -3.18
CA VAL A 253 -11.67 11.82 -2.20
C VAL A 253 -12.53 11.08 -1.17
N PRO A 254 -12.03 10.87 0.06
CA PRO A 254 -12.83 10.28 1.12
C PRO A 254 -13.97 11.22 1.53
N ILE A 255 -15.18 10.68 1.64
CA ILE A 255 -16.38 11.43 2.00
C ILE A 255 -16.73 11.21 3.47
N ARG A 256 -16.82 9.94 3.88
CA ARG A 256 -17.18 9.55 5.25
C ARG A 256 -16.74 8.12 5.54
N VAL A 257 -16.59 7.77 6.82
CA VAL A 257 -16.45 6.39 7.27
C VAL A 257 -17.84 5.75 7.30
N HIS A 258 -18.01 4.73 6.46
CA HIS A 258 -19.25 3.96 6.37
C HIS A 258 -19.36 2.93 7.50
N THR A 259 -18.28 2.16 7.74
CA THR A 259 -18.28 1.10 8.75
C THR A 259 -16.95 1.02 9.47
N VAL A 260 -17.00 0.85 10.78
CA VAL A 260 -15.85 0.50 11.63
C VAL A 260 -16.13 -0.84 12.29
N LEU A 261 -15.18 -1.77 12.14
CA LEU A 261 -15.17 -3.06 12.80
C LEU A 261 -13.94 -3.14 13.71
N ILE A 262 -14.16 -3.53 14.96
CA ILE A 262 -13.10 -3.88 15.91
C ILE A 262 -13.44 -5.21 16.55
N SER A 263 -12.53 -6.17 16.49
CA SER A 263 -12.56 -7.40 17.27
C SER A 263 -11.29 -7.45 18.12
N THR A 264 -11.43 -7.31 19.43
CA THR A 264 -10.28 -7.27 20.35
C THR A 264 -10.38 -8.37 21.38
N GLN A 265 -9.24 -8.98 21.68
CA GLN A 265 -9.11 -9.95 22.76
C GLN A 265 -9.28 -9.24 24.11
N HIS A 266 -9.93 -9.90 25.06
CA HIS A 266 -10.23 -9.33 26.38
C HIS A 266 -10.22 -10.41 27.48
N ASP A 267 -10.13 -9.98 28.74
CA ASP A 267 -10.32 -10.87 29.88
C ASP A 267 -11.79 -11.28 30.08
N GLU A 268 -12.03 -12.14 31.08
CA GLU A 268 -13.37 -12.66 31.35
C GLU A 268 -14.29 -11.72 32.14
N THR A 269 -13.77 -10.59 32.63
CA THR A 269 -14.44 -9.74 33.61
C THR A 269 -15.30 -8.66 32.99
N VAL A 270 -14.93 -8.18 31.79
CA VAL A 270 -15.60 -7.07 31.12
C VAL A 270 -16.83 -7.53 30.32
N SER A 271 -17.93 -6.79 30.45
CA SER A 271 -19.15 -7.06 29.68
C SER A 271 -19.07 -6.52 28.25
N HIS A 272 -19.91 -7.06 27.36
CA HIS A 272 -19.94 -6.60 25.96
C HIS A 272 -20.29 -5.11 25.82
N ASP A 273 -21.22 -4.60 26.62
CA ASP A 273 -21.62 -3.19 26.59
C ASP A 273 -20.49 -2.26 27.06
N GLU A 274 -19.72 -2.69 28.07
CA GLU A 274 -18.53 -1.96 28.52
C GLU A 274 -17.44 -1.95 27.46
N ILE A 275 -17.19 -3.08 26.78
CA ILE A 275 -16.27 -3.16 25.64
C ILE A 275 -16.71 -2.16 24.57
N ALA A 276 -17.96 -2.22 24.12
CA ALA A 276 -18.47 -1.38 23.04
C ALA A 276 -18.34 0.12 23.36
N ASN A 277 -18.74 0.53 24.58
CA ASN A 277 -18.64 1.91 25.03
C ASN A 277 -17.18 2.37 25.16
N ALA A 278 -16.30 1.53 25.71
CA ALA A 278 -14.89 1.84 25.88
C ALA A 278 -14.15 1.94 24.55
N LEU A 279 -14.38 1.02 23.62
CA LEU A 279 -13.82 1.07 22.26
C LEU A 279 -14.23 2.34 21.54
N ARG A 280 -15.51 2.72 21.61
CA ARG A 280 -15.98 3.98 21.02
C ARG A 280 -15.24 5.19 21.59
N ARG A 281 -15.17 5.29 22.93
CA ARG A 281 -14.60 6.45 23.62
C ARG A 281 -13.08 6.55 23.54
N HIS A 282 -12.37 5.45 23.76
CA HIS A 282 -10.93 5.45 23.96
C HIS A 282 -10.13 5.00 22.72
N VAL A 283 -10.79 4.42 21.72
CA VAL A 283 -10.13 3.92 20.50
C VAL A 283 -10.61 4.65 19.26
N ILE A 284 -11.93 4.67 19.01
CA ILE A 284 -12.48 5.20 17.76
C ILE A 284 -12.44 6.74 17.71
N LEU A 285 -13.06 7.41 18.69
CA LEU A 285 -13.15 8.87 18.71
C LEU A 285 -11.78 9.58 18.74
N PRO A 286 -10.73 9.05 19.41
CA PRO A 286 -9.40 9.65 19.36
C PRO A 286 -8.67 9.48 18.01
N VAL A 287 -9.10 8.52 17.17
CA VAL A 287 -8.38 8.16 15.93
C VAL A 287 -9.08 8.70 14.69
N ILE A 288 -10.40 8.51 14.59
CA ILE A 288 -11.15 8.90 13.39
C ILE A 288 -11.57 10.36 13.53
N PRO A 289 -11.15 11.24 12.60
CA PRO A 289 -11.60 12.63 12.59
C PRO A 289 -13.13 12.72 12.56
N THR A 290 -13.70 13.58 13.40
CA THR A 290 -15.16 13.75 13.50
C THR A 290 -15.81 14.15 12.18
N ALA A 291 -15.07 14.81 11.29
CA ALA A 291 -15.54 15.17 9.95
C ALA A 291 -15.91 13.95 9.07
N TYR A 292 -15.41 12.75 9.40
CA TYR A 292 -15.74 11.52 8.69
C TYR A 292 -16.76 10.63 9.43
N LEU A 293 -17.24 11.05 10.61
CA LEU A 293 -18.20 10.29 11.40
C LEU A 293 -19.55 10.99 11.41
N ASP A 294 -20.63 10.22 11.20
CA ASP A 294 -22.00 10.72 11.28
C ASP A 294 -22.93 9.70 11.95
N ASP A 295 -24.22 10.03 12.00
CA ASP A 295 -25.28 9.19 12.58
C ASP A 295 -25.55 7.90 11.80
N GLN A 296 -25.06 7.80 10.55
CA GLN A 296 -25.16 6.63 9.70
C GLN A 296 -23.91 5.75 9.73
N THR A 297 -22.86 6.10 10.48
CA THR A 297 -21.67 5.25 10.60
C THR A 297 -22.01 3.98 11.36
N ILE A 298 -21.74 2.83 10.75
CA ILE A 298 -22.02 1.51 11.33
C ILE A 298 -20.83 1.07 12.19
N PHE A 299 -21.11 0.60 13.41
CA PHE A 299 -20.09 0.09 14.33
C PHE A 299 -20.34 -1.38 14.64
N HIS A 300 -19.36 -2.23 14.33
CA HIS A 300 -19.31 -3.62 14.75
C HIS A 300 -18.20 -3.78 15.80
N LEU A 301 -18.58 -3.90 17.08
CA LEU A 301 -17.63 -3.94 18.19
C LEU A 301 -17.72 -5.30 18.87
N ASN A 302 -16.69 -6.13 18.72
CA ASN A 302 -16.66 -7.55 19.07
C ASN A 302 -17.92 -8.32 18.58
N PRO A 303 -18.25 -8.29 17.26
CA PRO A 303 -19.50 -8.83 16.76
C PRO A 303 -19.65 -10.36 16.94
N SER A 304 -18.56 -11.09 17.17
CA SER A 304 -18.58 -12.52 17.50
C SER A 304 -18.92 -12.82 18.96
N GLY A 305 -19.13 -11.79 19.78
CA GLY A 305 -19.31 -11.94 21.23
C GLY A 305 -17.98 -12.00 21.98
N ARG A 306 -17.74 -13.09 22.72
CA ARG A 306 -16.53 -13.24 23.54
C ARG A 306 -15.30 -13.56 22.69
N PHE A 307 -14.20 -12.88 22.97
CA PHE A 307 -12.88 -13.14 22.38
C PHE A 307 -11.83 -13.21 23.50
N VAL A 308 -11.87 -14.28 24.31
CA VAL A 308 -10.98 -14.44 25.48
C VAL A 308 -9.67 -15.13 25.09
N ILE A 309 -9.78 -16.20 24.30
CA ILE A 309 -8.67 -16.97 23.74
C ILE A 309 -8.19 -16.25 22.49
N GLY A 310 -6.90 -15.95 22.40
CA GLY A 310 -6.27 -15.28 21.25
C GLY A 310 -4.81 -15.67 21.07
N GLY A 311 -4.11 -14.96 20.19
CA GLY A 311 -2.70 -15.23 19.91
C GLY A 311 -2.45 -16.64 19.35
N PRO A 312 -1.23 -17.19 19.50
CA PRO A 312 -0.87 -18.51 18.98
C PRO A 312 -1.72 -19.68 19.49
N HIS A 313 -2.34 -19.55 20.67
CA HIS A 313 -3.30 -20.54 21.17
C HIS A 313 -4.55 -20.59 20.29
N GLY A 314 -5.10 -19.42 19.95
CA GLY A 314 -6.33 -19.30 19.15
C GLY A 314 -6.14 -19.62 17.67
N ASP A 315 -4.99 -19.26 17.09
CA ASP A 315 -4.72 -19.43 15.66
C ASP A 315 -3.22 -19.62 15.38
N ALA A 316 -2.85 -20.26 14.28
CA ALA A 316 -1.46 -20.36 13.87
C ALA A 316 -0.95 -19.02 13.31
N GLY A 317 0.31 -18.70 13.56
CA GLY A 317 0.99 -17.53 13.02
C GLY A 317 2.13 -17.94 12.09
N LEU A 318 2.32 -17.21 11.00
CA LEU A 318 3.49 -17.32 10.13
C LEU A 318 3.94 -15.93 9.64
N THR A 319 5.25 -15.75 9.52
CA THR A 319 5.87 -14.57 8.91
C THR A 319 5.34 -14.35 7.49
N GLY A 320 5.13 -13.09 7.12
CA GLY A 320 4.71 -12.75 5.75
C GLY A 320 3.26 -13.09 5.40
N ARG A 321 2.39 -13.33 6.38
CA ARG A 321 0.94 -13.59 6.15
C ARG A 321 0.06 -12.35 6.26
N LYS A 322 0.67 -11.16 6.38
CA LYS A 322 -0.01 -9.86 6.51
C LYS A 322 0.50 -8.80 5.53
N ILE A 323 1.01 -9.21 4.37
CA ILE A 323 1.62 -8.33 3.36
C ILE A 323 0.74 -7.17 2.87
N ILE A 324 -0.59 -7.32 2.83
CA ILE A 324 -1.50 -6.23 2.47
C ILE A 324 -1.70 -5.24 3.63
N VAL A 325 -1.67 -5.72 4.87
CA VAL A 325 -1.65 -4.89 6.09
C VAL A 325 -0.30 -4.18 6.23
N ASP A 326 0.78 -4.76 5.72
CA ASP A 326 2.10 -4.13 5.76
C ASP A 326 2.27 -2.99 4.76
N THR A 327 1.45 -3.00 3.71
CA THR A 327 1.58 -2.09 2.58
C THR A 327 0.44 -1.08 2.54
N TYR A 328 -0.53 -1.27 1.64
CA TYR A 328 -1.48 -0.22 1.26
C TYR A 328 -2.94 -0.62 1.50
N GLY A 329 -3.20 -1.71 2.25
CA GLY A 329 -4.55 -2.10 2.64
C GLY A 329 -5.48 -2.44 1.46
N GLY A 330 -4.92 -2.92 0.35
CA GLY A 330 -5.64 -3.28 -0.87
C GLY A 330 -5.58 -2.21 -1.97
N TRP A 331 -5.09 -1.01 -1.66
CA TRP A 331 -4.81 0.02 -2.66
C TRP A 331 -3.48 -0.22 -3.38
N GLY A 332 -3.28 0.47 -4.50
CA GLY A 332 -2.10 0.26 -5.34
C GLY A 332 -2.06 -1.15 -5.90
N ALA A 333 -0.98 -1.88 -5.64
CA ALA A 333 -0.84 -3.30 -5.93
C ALA A 333 0.20 -3.94 -4.99
N HIS A 334 0.35 -5.26 -5.07
CA HIS A 334 1.34 -6.01 -4.31
C HIS A 334 1.98 -7.08 -5.20
N GLY A 335 3.30 -7.24 -5.12
CA GLY A 335 4.02 -8.19 -6.00
C GLY A 335 4.25 -9.58 -5.40
N GLY A 336 3.93 -9.74 -4.10
CA GLY A 336 3.84 -11.05 -3.43
C GLY A 336 4.90 -11.28 -2.35
N GLY A 337 6.05 -10.60 -2.44
CA GLY A 337 7.13 -10.72 -1.47
C GLY A 337 6.79 -10.16 -0.09
N ALA A 338 7.00 -10.95 0.96
CA ALA A 338 6.96 -10.49 2.35
C ALA A 338 8.21 -9.67 2.72
N PHE A 339 8.13 -8.87 3.79
CA PHE A 339 9.22 -8.01 4.24
C PHE A 339 10.00 -8.58 5.42
N SER A 340 9.31 -8.95 6.50
CA SER A 340 9.92 -9.31 7.79
C SER A 340 10.93 -10.45 7.67
N GLY A 341 12.02 -10.36 8.42
CA GLY A 341 13.07 -11.39 8.45
C GLY A 341 14.05 -11.36 7.29
N LYS A 342 13.90 -10.42 6.35
CA LYS A 342 14.76 -10.30 5.17
C LYS A 342 15.74 -9.14 5.28
N ASP A 343 17.02 -9.39 5.05
CA ASP A 343 18.02 -8.32 4.95
C ASP A 343 17.86 -7.49 3.66
N PRO A 344 18.49 -6.30 3.57
CA PRO A 344 18.26 -5.35 2.48
C PRO A 344 18.68 -5.84 1.08
N THR A 345 19.46 -6.91 0.96
CA THR A 345 19.78 -7.51 -0.35
C THR A 345 18.56 -8.18 -1.00
N LYS A 346 17.53 -8.51 -0.21
CA LYS A 346 16.28 -9.08 -0.69
C LYS A 346 15.39 -7.96 -1.22
N VAL A 347 15.29 -7.90 -2.54
CA VAL A 347 14.56 -6.84 -3.26
C VAL A 347 13.07 -6.78 -2.93
N ASP A 348 12.48 -7.84 -2.36
CA ASP A 348 11.12 -7.80 -1.81
C ASP A 348 10.93 -6.65 -0.82
N ARG A 349 11.93 -6.42 0.04
CA ARG A 349 11.91 -5.35 1.04
C ARG A 349 12.49 -4.06 0.48
N SER A 350 13.75 -4.09 0.05
CA SER A 350 14.46 -2.87 -0.39
C SER A 350 13.84 -2.27 -1.65
N GLY A 351 13.50 -3.12 -2.62
CA GLY A 351 12.77 -2.75 -3.84
C GLY A 351 11.42 -2.11 -3.53
N ALA A 352 10.62 -2.70 -2.63
CA ALA A 352 9.34 -2.13 -2.20
C ALA A 352 9.49 -0.77 -1.48
N TYR A 353 10.52 -0.64 -0.63
CA TYR A 353 10.80 0.61 0.08
C TYR A 353 11.21 1.73 -0.88
N ILE A 354 12.07 1.47 -1.86
CA ILE A 354 12.49 2.51 -2.81
C ILE A 354 11.35 2.94 -3.73
N VAL A 355 10.49 2.03 -4.17
CA VAL A 355 9.32 2.43 -4.98
C VAL A 355 8.28 3.16 -4.16
N ARG A 356 8.15 2.89 -2.85
CA ARG A 356 7.37 3.74 -1.93
C ARG A 356 7.95 5.16 -1.90
N GLN A 357 9.26 5.30 -1.70
CA GLN A 357 9.92 6.61 -1.67
C GLN A 357 9.69 7.37 -2.99
N ALA A 358 9.85 6.68 -4.13
CA ALA A 358 9.65 7.26 -5.45
C ALA A 358 8.20 7.72 -5.66
N ALA A 359 7.20 6.86 -5.40
CA ALA A 359 5.79 7.21 -5.56
C ALA A 359 5.39 8.37 -4.63
N LYS A 360 5.86 8.34 -3.37
CA LYS A 360 5.65 9.40 -2.39
C LYS A 360 6.25 10.73 -2.86
N SER A 361 7.45 10.69 -3.42
CA SER A 361 8.14 11.88 -3.92
C SER A 361 7.45 12.48 -5.15
N VAL A 362 6.92 11.64 -6.05
CA VAL A 362 6.12 12.09 -7.21
C VAL A 362 4.87 12.85 -6.75
N VAL A 363 4.13 12.30 -5.77
CA VAL A 363 2.91 12.96 -5.25
C VAL A 363 3.26 14.22 -4.46
N ALA A 364 4.28 14.16 -3.59
CA ALA A 364 4.73 15.31 -2.80
C ALA A 364 5.24 16.48 -3.65
N ALA A 365 5.86 16.19 -4.80
CA ALA A 365 6.30 17.20 -5.77
C ALA A 365 5.15 17.82 -6.58
N GLY A 366 3.90 17.38 -6.39
CA GLY A 366 2.74 17.86 -7.12
C GLY A 366 2.69 17.40 -8.59
N LEU A 367 3.51 16.41 -8.97
CA LEU A 367 3.50 15.84 -10.32
C LEU A 367 2.25 15.00 -10.59
N ALA A 368 1.65 14.45 -9.54
CA ALA A 368 0.40 13.69 -9.59
C ALA A 368 -0.30 13.76 -8.24
N ARG A 369 -1.62 13.51 -8.21
CA ARG A 369 -2.37 13.35 -6.95
C ARG A 369 -2.32 11.91 -6.45
N ARG A 370 -2.13 10.95 -7.36
CA ARG A 370 -1.97 9.52 -7.10
C ARG A 370 -0.91 8.95 -8.01
N CYS A 371 -0.08 8.05 -7.50
CA CYS A 371 0.97 7.41 -8.27
C CYS A 371 1.16 5.96 -7.81
N ILE A 372 1.24 5.04 -8.77
CA ILE A 372 1.78 3.70 -8.58
C ILE A 372 3.06 3.53 -9.39
N ILE A 373 4.06 2.89 -8.79
CA ILE A 373 5.32 2.55 -9.43
C ILE A 373 5.56 1.04 -9.26
N GLN A 374 5.90 0.35 -10.34
CA GLN A 374 6.34 -1.04 -10.30
C GLN A 374 7.83 -1.13 -10.62
N VAL A 375 8.54 -2.02 -9.94
CA VAL A 375 9.89 -2.46 -10.32
C VAL A 375 9.96 -3.99 -10.33
N SER A 376 10.80 -4.57 -11.18
CA SER A 376 11.07 -6.02 -11.17
C SER A 376 12.55 -6.35 -11.34
N TYR A 377 12.95 -7.51 -10.81
CA TYR A 377 14.34 -7.99 -10.81
C TYR A 377 14.44 -9.46 -11.20
N ALA A 378 15.62 -9.85 -11.65
CA ALA A 378 16.08 -11.25 -11.72
C ALA A 378 17.21 -11.47 -10.72
N ILE A 379 17.25 -12.65 -10.11
CA ILE A 379 18.30 -13.03 -9.15
C ILE A 379 19.71 -12.82 -9.74
N GLY A 380 20.61 -12.20 -8.97
CA GLY A 380 21.99 -11.93 -9.37
C GLY A 380 22.18 -10.77 -10.36
N VAL A 381 21.10 -10.18 -10.88
CA VAL A 381 21.15 -9.02 -11.77
C VAL A 381 20.95 -7.74 -10.94
N ALA A 382 21.86 -6.77 -11.08
CA ALA A 382 21.78 -5.51 -10.33
C ALA A 382 20.72 -4.56 -10.90
N GLU A 383 20.69 -4.40 -12.23
CA GLU A 383 19.73 -3.52 -12.89
C GLU A 383 18.31 -4.11 -12.88
N PRO A 384 17.27 -3.30 -12.66
CA PRO A 384 15.89 -3.77 -12.76
C PRO A 384 15.54 -4.17 -14.20
N LEU A 385 14.74 -5.22 -14.35
CA LEU A 385 14.25 -5.68 -15.65
C LEU A 385 13.16 -4.76 -16.21
N SER A 386 12.35 -4.18 -15.33
CA SER A 386 11.30 -3.23 -15.70
C SER A 386 11.07 -2.18 -14.62
N ILE A 387 10.67 -0.98 -15.05
CA ILE A 387 10.12 0.08 -14.21
C ILE A 387 8.88 0.62 -14.92
N PHE A 388 7.77 0.72 -14.20
CA PHE A 388 6.50 1.26 -14.71
C PHE A 388 5.94 2.32 -13.77
N VAL A 389 5.30 3.35 -14.32
CA VAL A 389 4.63 4.44 -13.60
C VAL A 389 3.23 4.61 -14.18
N ASP A 390 2.23 4.75 -13.31
CA ASP A 390 0.86 5.15 -13.65
C ASP A 390 0.34 6.14 -12.61
N THR A 391 -0.20 7.28 -13.09
CA THR A 391 -0.76 8.32 -12.22
C THR A 391 -2.27 8.29 -12.11
N TYR A 392 -2.91 7.25 -12.63
CA TYR A 392 -4.36 7.07 -12.69
C TYR A 392 -5.07 8.24 -13.40
N GLY A 393 -4.37 8.90 -14.33
CA GLY A 393 -4.85 10.11 -15.01
C GLY A 393 -4.78 11.39 -14.19
N THR A 394 -4.12 11.38 -13.03
CA THR A 394 -3.93 12.55 -12.15
C THR A 394 -2.62 13.31 -12.40
N GLY A 395 -1.76 12.80 -13.29
CA GLY A 395 -0.49 13.41 -13.63
C GLY A 395 -0.63 14.79 -14.27
N ALA A 396 0.17 15.75 -13.80
CA ALA A 396 0.29 17.07 -14.41
C ALA A 396 1.06 17.02 -15.74
N ILE A 397 1.86 15.97 -15.94
CA ILE A 397 2.61 15.66 -17.16
C ILE A 397 2.39 14.17 -17.53
N PRO A 398 2.69 13.74 -18.77
CA PRO A 398 2.55 12.34 -19.17
C PRO A 398 3.35 11.36 -18.30
N ASP A 399 2.77 10.19 -18.00
CA ASP A 399 3.42 9.16 -17.16
C ASP A 399 4.80 8.72 -17.68
N ARG A 400 5.03 8.75 -19.00
CA ARG A 400 6.35 8.48 -19.60
C ARG A 400 7.43 9.48 -19.18
N ASP A 401 7.05 10.73 -18.96
CA ASP A 401 7.96 11.81 -18.58
C ASP A 401 8.23 11.74 -17.06
N ILE A 402 7.21 11.35 -16.28
CA ILE A 402 7.38 11.02 -14.85
C ILE A 402 8.29 9.81 -14.67
N LEU A 403 8.13 8.77 -15.50
CA LEU A 403 9.04 7.62 -15.51
C LEU A 403 10.49 8.04 -15.80
N ALA A 404 10.72 8.95 -16.75
CA ALA A 404 12.06 9.46 -17.03
C ALA A 404 12.65 10.22 -15.81
N ILE A 405 11.85 11.05 -15.14
CA ILE A 405 12.24 11.74 -13.90
C ILE A 405 12.57 10.72 -12.80
N VAL A 406 11.73 9.71 -12.61
CA VAL A 406 11.97 8.64 -11.61
C VAL A 406 13.29 7.93 -11.89
N LYS A 407 13.57 7.56 -13.15
CA LYS A 407 14.84 6.89 -13.53
C LYS A 407 16.07 7.80 -13.39
N GLU A 408 15.92 9.11 -13.57
CA GLU A 408 17.00 10.09 -13.37
C GLU A 408 17.31 10.27 -11.86
N ASN A 409 16.29 10.19 -11.01
CA ASN A 409 16.41 10.54 -9.60
C ASN A 409 16.61 9.36 -8.66
N PHE A 410 16.27 8.13 -9.04
CA PHE A 410 16.36 6.96 -8.15
C PHE A 410 17.25 5.88 -8.77
N ASP A 411 18.19 5.38 -7.97
CA ASP A 411 18.99 4.22 -8.35
C ASP A 411 18.33 2.98 -7.78
N PHE A 412 17.89 2.09 -8.67
CA PHE A 412 17.13 0.91 -8.30
C PHE A 412 18.03 -0.33 -8.09
N ARG A 413 19.36 -0.21 -8.22
CA ARG A 413 20.26 -1.34 -7.98
C ARG A 413 20.26 -1.71 -6.49
N PRO A 414 20.15 -3.00 -6.11
CA PRO A 414 19.94 -3.40 -4.71
C PRO A 414 20.98 -2.85 -3.71
N GLY A 415 22.27 -2.88 -4.05
CA GLY A 415 23.31 -2.32 -3.20
C GLY A 415 23.20 -0.80 -3.06
N MET A 416 22.86 -0.10 -4.15
CA MET A 416 22.64 1.35 -4.15
C MET A 416 21.40 1.73 -3.34
N VAL A 417 20.32 0.96 -3.42
CA VAL A 417 19.12 1.16 -2.59
C VAL A 417 19.44 0.99 -1.12
N ALA A 418 20.17 -0.08 -0.76
CA ALA A 418 20.60 -0.32 0.62
C ALA A 418 21.45 0.84 1.16
N GLN A 419 22.34 1.40 0.35
CA GLN A 419 23.15 2.58 0.71
C GLN A 419 22.30 3.85 0.83
N GLN A 420 21.48 4.17 -0.18
CA GLN A 420 20.65 5.38 -0.25
C GLN A 420 19.65 5.49 0.90
N LEU A 421 19.11 4.36 1.34
CA LEU A 421 18.14 4.27 2.42
C LEU A 421 18.77 3.87 3.76
N ASP A 422 20.10 3.73 3.84
CA ASP A 422 20.85 3.32 5.03
C ASP A 422 20.26 2.05 5.67
N LEU A 423 20.02 1.01 4.87
CA LEU A 423 19.26 -0.17 5.30
C LEU A 423 20.09 -1.18 6.11
N ASN A 424 21.43 -1.11 6.09
CA ASN A 424 22.25 -2.07 6.85
C ASN A 424 22.30 -1.74 8.36
N ARG A 425 21.58 -0.71 8.82
CA ARG A 425 21.47 -0.34 10.24
C ARG A 425 20.48 -1.24 10.98
N GLY A 426 20.98 -2.06 11.90
CA GLY A 426 20.19 -2.87 12.84
C GLY A 426 19.93 -2.19 14.19
N GLY A 427 19.52 -2.97 15.18
CA GLY A 427 19.38 -2.50 16.57
C GLY A 427 18.05 -1.84 16.91
N TYR A 428 16.93 -2.43 16.47
CA TYR A 428 15.53 -2.00 16.67
C TYR A 428 14.97 -1.05 15.59
N ARG A 429 15.40 -1.24 14.34
CA ARG A 429 14.86 -0.51 13.19
C ARG A 429 13.73 -1.28 12.52
N TYR A 430 13.98 -2.54 12.17
CA TYR A 430 13.06 -3.37 11.39
C TYR A 430 11.90 -3.89 12.23
N ARG A 431 12.14 -4.21 13.50
CA ARG A 431 11.09 -4.65 14.40
C ARG A 431 9.99 -3.60 14.58
N LYS A 432 10.32 -2.30 14.47
CA LYS A 432 9.32 -1.23 14.45
C LYS A 432 8.41 -1.29 13.23
N THR A 433 8.88 -1.83 12.09
CA THR A 433 8.12 -1.95 10.84
C THR A 433 7.14 -3.12 10.86
N ALA A 434 7.48 -4.19 11.59
CA ALA A 434 6.77 -5.47 11.58
C ALA A 434 5.32 -5.43 12.11
N ALA A 435 4.90 -4.34 12.74
CA ALA A 435 3.52 -4.07 13.11
C ALA A 435 3.11 -2.63 12.77
N TYR A 436 1.83 -2.46 12.47
CA TYR A 436 1.21 -1.17 12.13
C TYR A 436 1.73 -0.53 10.83
N GLY A 437 2.08 -1.36 9.84
CA GLY A 437 2.45 -0.93 8.49
C GLY A 437 3.90 -0.46 8.37
N HIS A 438 4.49 -0.76 7.21
CA HIS A 438 5.85 -0.32 6.86
C HIS A 438 5.88 1.11 6.31
N PHE A 439 4.73 1.61 5.84
CA PHE A 439 4.60 2.88 5.13
C PHE A 439 3.71 3.88 5.86
N GLY A 440 3.84 5.17 5.52
CA GLY A 440 3.02 6.25 6.08
C GLY A 440 3.37 6.66 7.51
N ARG A 441 4.59 6.38 7.96
CA ARG A 441 5.04 6.63 9.34
C ARG A 441 6.22 7.60 9.34
N SER A 442 6.25 8.50 10.32
CA SER A 442 7.23 9.59 10.41
C SER A 442 8.44 9.28 11.31
N ASP A 443 8.64 8.02 11.68
CA ASP A 443 9.80 7.61 12.46
C ASP A 443 11.08 7.84 11.61
N PRO A 444 12.14 8.47 12.14
CA PRO A 444 13.35 8.77 11.39
C PRO A 444 14.09 7.53 10.87
N ASP A 445 13.82 6.35 11.43
CA ASP A 445 14.36 5.09 10.90
C ASP A 445 13.71 4.66 9.58
N PHE A 446 12.57 5.22 9.20
CA PHE A 446 11.89 4.90 7.95
C PHE A 446 12.32 5.87 6.86
N THR A 447 13.58 5.76 6.48
CA THR A 447 14.24 6.61 5.48
C THR A 447 13.52 6.63 4.13
N TRP A 448 12.80 5.57 3.77
CA TRP A 448 11.97 5.52 2.57
C TRP A 448 10.72 6.43 2.61
N GLU A 449 10.34 6.91 3.80
CA GLU A 449 9.27 7.91 3.95
C GLU A 449 9.80 9.35 3.77
N VAL A 450 11.11 9.56 3.68
CA VAL A 450 11.70 10.87 3.38
C VAL A 450 11.50 11.18 1.90
N VAL A 451 10.74 12.24 1.63
CA VAL A 451 10.51 12.75 0.27
C VAL A 451 11.83 13.23 -0.33
N LYS A 452 12.13 12.75 -1.53
CA LYS A 452 13.28 13.21 -2.30
C LYS A 452 12.87 14.40 -3.17
N PRO A 453 13.55 15.56 -3.07
CA PRO A 453 13.39 16.63 -4.06
C PRO A 453 13.76 16.10 -5.44
N LEU A 454 12.85 16.24 -6.40
CA LEU A 454 13.03 15.70 -7.74
C LEU A 454 13.68 16.75 -8.66
N THR A 455 14.53 16.29 -9.57
CA THR A 455 15.09 17.11 -10.65
C THR A 455 14.60 16.60 -12.02
N CYS A 456 14.62 17.47 -13.03
CA CYS A 456 14.43 17.09 -14.42
C CYS A 456 15.57 17.68 -15.25
N ARG A 457 16.34 16.83 -15.95
CA ARG A 457 17.51 17.25 -16.75
C ARG A 457 18.51 18.05 -15.90
N GLY A 458 18.77 17.60 -14.68
CA GLY A 458 19.69 18.23 -13.74
C GLY A 458 19.21 19.54 -13.11
N LYS A 459 17.96 19.97 -13.33
CA LYS A 459 17.38 21.17 -12.71
C LYS A 459 16.32 20.81 -11.65
N PRO A 460 16.27 21.48 -10.49
CA PRO A 460 15.22 21.28 -9.49
C PRO A 460 13.81 21.49 -10.05
N LEU A 461 12.87 20.66 -9.60
CA LEU A 461 11.44 20.85 -9.83
C LEU A 461 10.87 21.75 -8.73
N ASP A 462 11.06 23.06 -8.88
CA ASP A 462 10.60 24.04 -7.89
C ASP A 462 9.11 24.41 -8.07
N SER A 463 8.56 24.20 -9.27
CA SER A 463 7.15 24.44 -9.60
C SER A 463 6.74 23.74 -10.91
N LEU A 464 5.44 23.49 -11.12
CA LEU A 464 4.94 22.96 -12.39
C LEU A 464 5.24 23.89 -13.59
N ASP A 465 5.33 25.20 -13.37
CA ASP A 465 5.68 26.17 -14.40
C ASP A 465 7.11 25.97 -14.93
N SER A 466 8.01 25.48 -14.07
CA SER A 466 9.41 25.16 -14.42
C SER A 466 9.53 23.99 -15.41
N LEU A 467 8.53 23.09 -15.46
CA LEU A 467 8.48 21.95 -16.39
C LEU A 467 8.12 22.37 -17.81
N SER A 468 7.28 23.39 -17.97
CA SER A 468 6.79 23.83 -19.29
C SER A 468 7.95 24.26 -20.20
N GLY A 469 8.96 24.94 -19.66
CA GLY A 469 10.18 25.32 -20.39
C GLY A 469 11.23 24.21 -20.52
N GLN A 470 11.17 23.18 -19.67
CA GLN A 470 12.16 22.08 -19.65
C GLN A 470 11.75 20.88 -20.51
N LEU A 471 10.44 20.65 -20.71
CA LEU A 471 9.90 19.59 -21.58
C LEU A 471 9.75 20.04 -23.05
N LEU A 472 9.80 21.35 -23.34
CA LEU A 472 9.68 21.88 -24.71
C LEU A 472 11.00 21.79 -25.50
N VAL A 473 11.32 20.64 -26.10
CA VAL A 473 11.97 20.56 -27.44
C VAL A 473 11.52 19.30 -28.21
N ARG A 474 10.63 19.56 -29.18
CA ARG A 474 10.37 19.04 -30.55
C ARG A 474 10.36 17.52 -30.90
N PRO A 475 9.42 17.10 -31.79
CA PRO A 475 9.39 15.76 -32.37
C PRO A 475 10.61 15.54 -33.28
N PHE A 476 11.06 14.29 -33.36
CA PHE A 476 12.07 13.76 -34.28
C PHE A 476 12.19 14.59 -35.57
N SER A 477 13.33 15.27 -35.74
CA SER A 477 13.72 15.81 -37.05
C SER A 477 14.16 14.64 -37.92
N SER A 478 13.34 14.31 -38.91
CA SER A 478 13.72 13.51 -40.05
C SER A 478 14.70 14.31 -40.92
N SER A 479 16.00 14.08 -40.74
CA SER A 479 17.03 14.42 -41.72
C SER A 479 18.34 13.76 -41.29
N ASP A 480 18.68 12.64 -41.90
CA ASP A 480 19.91 12.63 -42.70
C ASP A 480 19.87 11.49 -43.73
N GLU A 481 19.95 11.94 -44.98
CA GLU A 481 20.09 11.17 -46.19
C GLU A 481 21.50 10.53 -46.24
N THR A 482 21.51 9.27 -46.67
CA THR A 482 22.51 8.61 -47.53
C THR A 482 23.94 9.17 -47.60
N SER A 483 24.90 8.31 -47.23
CA SER A 483 26.11 8.09 -48.04
C SER A 483 26.63 6.65 -47.86
N PRO A 484 26.84 5.88 -48.94
CA PRO A 484 27.44 4.55 -48.88
C PRO A 484 28.96 4.63 -49.11
N SER A 485 29.77 4.08 -48.21
CA SER A 485 31.17 3.77 -48.52
C SER A 485 31.76 2.71 -47.59
N THR A 486 31.87 1.50 -48.14
CA THR A 486 33.05 0.63 -48.14
C THR A 486 33.81 0.43 -46.85
N ILE A 487 33.68 -0.76 -46.23
CA ILE A 487 34.80 -1.48 -45.63
C ILE A 487 34.68 -2.97 -46.00
N LEU A 488 35.83 -3.50 -46.45
CA LEU A 488 36.17 -4.88 -46.79
C LEU A 488 36.10 -5.84 -45.60
#